data_AF-A0A933Y6J4-F1
#
_entry.id   AF-A0A933Y6J4-F1
#
_cell.length_a   1.000
_cell.length_b   1.000
_cell.length_c   1.000
_cell.angle_alpha   90.00
_cell.angle_beta   90.00
_cell.angle_gamma   90.00
#
_symmetry.space_group_name_H-M   'P 1'
#
loop_
_entity.id
_entity.type
_entity.pdbx_description
1 polymer ?
#
loop_
_entity_poly.entity_id
_entity_poly.type
_entity_poly.pdbx_seq_one_letter_code
_entity_poly.pdbx_strand_id
1 'polypeptide(L)'
;MAVIHLRIPFSENFPVSFAFGAIPDSEEIKRKYRQWRMVRHNGIDYDLPEGTSVLVTAAGTVIQSGDNGGFGISVTIQHLWGKVYMLTFEKSARLWGIG
;
A
#
# COMPACT_ATOMS: atom_id res chain seq x y z
N MET A 1 23.66 12.07 8.48
CA MET A 1 22.76 11.14 7.79
C MET A 1 21.45 11.10 8.56
N ALA A 2 20.30 11.23 7.91
CA ALA A 2 19.01 11.11 8.59
C ALA A 2 18.74 9.63 8.91
N VAL A 3 18.35 9.32 10.13
CA VAL A 3 17.96 7.95 10.52
C VAL A 3 16.55 7.68 10.00
N ILE A 4 16.38 6.60 9.24
CA ILE A 4 15.09 6.16 8.72
C ILE A 4 14.47 5.19 9.73
N HIS A 5 13.34 5.56 10.31
CA HIS A 5 12.55 4.69 11.18
C HIS A 5 11.35 4.16 10.39
N LEU A 6 11.38 2.86 10.09
CA LEU A 6 10.26 2.15 9.45
C LEU A 6 9.52 1.31 10.48
N ARG A 7 8.20 1.28 10.36
CA ARG A 7 7.32 0.43 11.17
C ARG A 7 6.23 -0.21 10.32
N ILE A 8 5.62 -1.25 10.86
CA ILE A 8 4.37 -1.81 10.35
C ILE A 8 3.26 -0.76 10.58
N PRO A 9 2.31 -0.59 9.63
CA PRO A 9 1.28 0.44 9.70
C PRO A 9 0.15 0.15 10.70
N PHE A 10 0.33 -0.83 11.59
CA PHE A 10 -0.67 -1.22 12.59
C PHE A 10 -0.02 -1.38 13.96
N SER A 11 -0.85 -1.33 15.01
CA SER A 11 -0.43 -1.64 16.37
C SER A 11 -0.48 -3.15 16.66
N GLU A 12 -1.28 -3.88 15.90
CA GLU A 12 -1.50 -5.33 16.02
C GLU A 12 -0.87 -6.08 14.83
N ASN A 13 -0.84 -7.42 14.94
CA ASN A 13 -0.38 -8.28 13.85
C ASN A 13 -1.57 -8.77 13.03
N PHE A 14 -1.52 -8.50 11.73
CA PHE A 14 -2.52 -8.94 10.77
C PHE A 14 -1.91 -9.86 9.72
N PRO A 15 -2.66 -10.87 9.23
CA PRO A 15 -2.14 -11.78 8.22
C PRO A 15 -1.99 -11.06 6.87
N VAL A 16 -0.93 -11.43 6.14
CA VAL A 16 -0.73 -11.00 4.76
C VAL A 16 -1.62 -11.85 3.86
N SER A 17 -2.55 -11.21 3.15
CA SER A 17 -3.40 -11.89 2.17
C SER A 17 -2.84 -11.85 0.76
N PHE A 18 -2.03 -10.84 0.43
CA PHE A 18 -1.33 -10.82 -0.86
C PHE A 18 0.07 -10.21 -0.74
N ALA A 19 1.08 -11.08 -0.84
CA ALA A 19 2.47 -10.70 -0.63
C ALA A 19 3.06 -9.86 -1.78
N PHE A 20 4.14 -9.14 -1.49
CA PHE A 20 4.94 -8.47 -2.51
C PHE A 20 5.52 -9.47 -3.51
N GLY A 21 5.48 -9.14 -4.79
CA GLY A 21 5.97 -10.00 -5.86
C GLY A 21 5.04 -11.18 -6.23
N ALA A 22 3.93 -11.33 -5.51
CA ALA A 22 2.97 -12.39 -5.79
C ALA A 22 2.29 -12.19 -7.16
N ILE A 23 2.00 -13.30 -7.83
CA ILE A 23 1.25 -13.32 -9.09
C ILE A 23 -0.22 -13.54 -8.72
N PRO A 24 -1.16 -12.72 -9.21
CA PRO A 24 -2.57 -12.94 -8.93
C PRO A 24 -3.03 -14.22 -9.62
N ASP A 25 -3.88 -15.02 -8.95
CA ASP A 25 -4.48 -16.20 -9.59
C ASP A 25 -5.67 -15.83 -10.48
N SER A 26 -6.43 -14.80 -10.08
CA SER A 26 -7.63 -14.31 -10.79
C SER A 26 -7.29 -13.67 -12.14
N GLU A 27 -7.97 -14.13 -13.21
CA GLU A 27 -7.85 -13.54 -14.54
C GLU A 27 -8.32 -12.09 -14.61
N GLU A 28 -9.28 -11.69 -13.78
CA GLU A 28 -9.72 -10.29 -13.71
C GLU A 28 -8.59 -9.39 -13.22
N ILE A 29 -7.88 -9.81 -12.16
CA ILE A 29 -6.77 -9.05 -11.57
C ILE A 29 -5.59 -9.05 -12.55
N LYS A 30 -5.27 -10.19 -13.18
CA LYS A 30 -4.25 -10.26 -14.24
C LYS A 30 -4.56 -9.30 -15.39
N ARG A 31 -5.83 -9.15 -15.79
CA ARG A 31 -6.25 -8.20 -16.84
C ARG A 31 -6.00 -6.76 -16.43
N LYS A 32 -6.36 -6.37 -15.20
CA LYS A 32 -6.06 -5.02 -14.67
C LYS A 32 -4.56 -4.77 -14.61
N TYR A 33 -3.79 -5.74 -14.13
CA TYR A 33 -2.33 -5.66 -14.06
C TYR A 33 -1.71 -5.44 -15.45
N ARG A 34 -2.16 -6.16 -16.48
CA ARG A 34 -1.73 -5.92 -17.87
C ARG A 34 -2.01 -4.49 -18.34
N GLN A 35 -3.18 -3.92 -18.02
CA GLN A 35 -3.51 -2.53 -18.35
C GLN A 35 -2.55 -1.54 -17.66
N TRP A 36 -2.16 -1.84 -16.42
CA TRP A 36 -1.18 -1.06 -15.66
C TRP A 36 0.29 -1.41 -15.97
N ARG A 37 0.55 -2.30 -16.94
CA ARG A 37 1.89 -2.82 -17.28
C ARG A 37 2.62 -3.43 -16.08
N MET A 38 1.87 -4.07 -15.20
CA MET A 38 2.36 -4.80 -14.05
C MET A 38 2.27 -6.31 -14.27
N VAL A 39 3.22 -7.05 -13.73
CA VAL A 39 3.24 -8.53 -13.79
C VAL A 39 3.04 -9.15 -12.42
N ARG A 40 3.47 -8.44 -11.37
CA ARG A 40 3.46 -8.91 -9.98
C ARG A 40 2.94 -7.81 -9.07
N HIS A 41 2.41 -8.21 -7.93
CA HIS A 41 1.96 -7.28 -6.91
C HIS A 41 3.13 -6.44 -6.39
N ASN A 42 2.97 -5.13 -6.34
CA ASN A 42 4.01 -4.17 -5.97
C ASN A 42 3.79 -3.56 -4.58
N GLY A 43 2.94 -4.18 -3.78
CA GLY A 43 2.74 -3.88 -2.38
C GLY A 43 2.55 -5.14 -1.55
N ILE A 44 2.11 -4.97 -0.31
CA ILE A 44 1.69 -6.06 0.57
C ILE A 44 0.26 -5.73 0.97
N ASP A 45 -0.67 -6.67 0.78
CA ASP A 45 -2.06 -6.57 1.24
C ASP A 45 -2.21 -7.33 2.56
N TYR A 46 -2.85 -6.69 3.53
CA TYR A 46 -3.19 -7.27 4.83
C TYR A 46 -4.71 -7.42 4.97
N ASP A 47 -5.17 -8.52 5.57
CA ASP A 47 -6.58 -8.68 5.96
C ASP A 47 -6.83 -7.99 7.29
N LEU A 48 -7.65 -6.93 7.24
CA LEU A 48 -7.96 -6.08 8.38
C LEU A 48 -9.47 -6.07 8.65
N PRO A 49 -9.90 -6.12 9.92
CA PRO A 49 -11.26 -5.77 10.30
C PRO A 49 -11.59 -4.34 9.87
N GLU A 50 -12.83 -4.09 9.46
CA GLU A 50 -13.30 -2.74 9.17
C GLU A 50 -13.18 -1.83 10.41
N GLY A 51 -12.78 -0.58 10.20
CA GLY A 51 -12.52 0.38 11.29
C GLY A 51 -11.15 0.26 11.94
N THR A 52 -10.30 -0.68 11.51
CA THR A 52 -8.91 -0.77 11.99
C THR A 52 -8.15 0.52 11.69
N SER A 53 -7.54 1.09 12.72
CA SER A 53 -6.71 2.30 12.56
C SER A 53 -5.41 1.98 11.82
N VAL A 54 -5.12 2.76 10.78
CA VAL A 54 -3.91 2.63 9.97
C VAL A 54 -2.97 3.80 10.25
N LEU A 55 -1.72 3.48 10.52
CA LEU A 55 -0.67 4.42 10.92
C LEU A 55 0.37 4.55 9.81
N VAL A 56 0.98 5.73 9.73
CA VAL A 56 2.06 5.99 8.77
C VAL A 56 3.30 5.16 9.12
N THR A 57 3.91 4.54 8.11
CA THR A 57 5.08 3.66 8.29
C THR A 57 6.37 4.42 8.55
N ALA A 58 6.41 5.70 8.18
CA ALA A 58 7.53 6.59 8.45
C ALA A 58 7.09 8.06 8.41
N ALA A 59 7.95 8.97 8.87
CA ALA A 59 7.70 10.41 8.80
C ALA A 59 7.76 10.93 7.35
N GLY A 60 6.80 11.77 6.96
CA GLY A 60 6.72 12.35 5.63
C GLY A 60 5.58 13.37 5.52
N THR A 61 5.32 13.84 4.29
CA THR A 61 4.26 14.82 4.01
C THR A 61 3.15 14.15 3.22
N VAL A 62 1.90 14.31 3.65
CA VAL A 62 0.74 13.86 2.88
C VAL A 62 0.61 14.72 1.63
N ILE A 63 0.61 14.08 0.46
CA ILE A 63 0.46 14.76 -0.85
C ILE A 63 -0.82 14.37 -1.58
N GLN A 64 -1.52 13.32 -1.15
CA GLN A 64 -2.87 12.97 -1.58
C GLN A 64 -3.61 12.30 -0.42
N SER A 65 -4.91 12.60 -0.28
CA SER A 65 -5.81 11.97 0.68
C SER A 65 -7.24 11.94 0.13
N GLY A 66 -7.96 10.84 0.35
CA GLY A 66 -9.35 10.67 -0.10
C GLY A 66 -9.46 9.76 -1.32
N ASP A 67 -10.49 9.93 -2.12
CA ASP A 67 -10.68 9.14 -3.35
C ASP A 67 -9.49 9.29 -4.31
N ASN A 68 -9.04 8.17 -4.86
CA ASN A 68 -7.92 8.07 -5.80
C ASN A 68 -8.27 7.15 -6.97
N GLY A 69 -9.50 7.25 -7.47
CA GLY A 69 -9.99 6.52 -8.63
C GLY A 69 -9.83 5.01 -8.48
N GLY A 70 -9.07 4.37 -9.37
CA GLY A 70 -8.88 2.92 -9.39
C GLY A 70 -8.22 2.31 -8.15
N PHE A 71 -7.69 3.14 -7.25
CA PHE A 71 -7.13 2.73 -5.95
C PHE A 71 -8.12 2.89 -4.78
N GLY A 72 -9.31 3.45 -5.01
CA GLY A 72 -10.29 3.75 -3.97
C GLY A 72 -9.81 4.84 -3.02
N ILE A 73 -10.31 4.83 -1.79
CA ILE A 73 -9.85 5.77 -0.75
C ILE A 73 -8.41 5.45 -0.39
N SER A 74 -7.53 6.44 -0.50
CA SER A 74 -6.12 6.28 -0.17
C SER A 74 -5.49 7.53 0.42
N VAL A 75 -4.34 7.33 1.07
CA VAL A 75 -3.44 8.39 1.52
C VAL A 75 -2.04 8.12 0.97
N THR A 76 -1.48 9.11 0.29
CA THR A 76 -0.15 9.05 -0.31
C THR A 76 0.80 9.99 0.43
N ILE A 77 1.93 9.45 0.88
CA ILE A 77 2.92 10.17 1.68
C ILE A 77 4.24 10.25 0.93
N GLN A 78 4.73 11.48 0.73
CA GLN A 78 6.05 11.75 0.19
C GLN A 78 7.08 11.72 1.32
N HIS A 79 8.08 10.86 1.20
CA HIS A 79 9.23 10.81 2.10
C HIS A 79 10.44 11.53 1.49
N LEU A 80 11.29 12.10 2.35
CA LEU A 80 12.50 12.83 1.94
C LEU A 80 13.51 11.96 1.18
N TRP A 81 13.52 10.64 1.44
CA TRP A 81 14.38 9.69 0.74
C TRP A 81 13.78 9.17 -0.59
N GLY A 82 12.77 9.86 -1.14
CA GLY A 82 12.25 9.63 -2.48
C GLY A 82 11.19 8.53 -2.61
N LYS A 83 10.81 7.83 -1.53
CA LYS A 83 9.76 6.80 -1.56
C LYS A 83 8.38 7.38 -1.29
N VAL A 84 7.38 6.77 -1.92
CA VAL A 84 5.97 7.09 -1.75
C VAL A 84 5.25 5.86 -1.18
N TYR A 85 4.72 5.97 0.04
CA TYR A 85 3.83 4.96 0.61
C TYR A 85 2.38 5.37 0.36
N MET A 86 1.60 4.45 -0.20
CA MET A 86 0.16 4.62 -0.44
C MET A 86 -0.60 3.57 0.36
N LEU A 87 -1.44 4.01 1.30
CA LEU A 87 -2.37 3.17 2.04
C LEU A 87 -3.73 3.22 1.35
N THR A 88 -4.32 2.07 1.01
CA THR A 88 -5.66 1.96 0.41
C THR A 88 -6.65 1.38 1.42
N PHE A 89 -7.90 1.85 1.39
CA PHE A 89 -8.95 1.53 2.38
C PHE A 89 -10.14 0.76 1.80
N GLU A 90 -9.96 0.04 0.70
CA GLU A 90 -10.94 -0.96 0.26
C GLU A 90 -10.38 -2.37 0.47
N LYS A 91 -10.75 -2.95 1.62
CA LYS A 91 -10.50 -4.34 2.04
C LYS A 91 -9.02 -4.79 2.16
N SER A 92 -8.04 -3.93 1.90
CA SER A 92 -6.61 -4.21 2.12
C SER A 92 -5.75 -2.96 2.16
N ALA A 93 -4.85 -2.87 3.14
CA ALA A 93 -3.85 -1.82 3.21
C ALA A 93 -2.64 -2.20 2.35
N ARG A 94 -2.33 -1.38 1.35
CA ARG A 94 -1.15 -1.51 0.49
C ARG A 94 0.03 -0.71 1.01
N LEU A 95 1.25 -1.17 0.70
CA LEU A 95 2.49 -0.45 0.98
C LEU A 95 3.31 -0.36 -0.32
N TRP A 96 3.34 0.82 -0.94
CA TRP A 96 4.12 1.08 -2.14
C TRP A 96 5.53 1.56 -1.82
N GLY A 97 6.51 1.17 -2.64
CA GLY A 97 7.84 1.79 -2.62
C GLY A 97 8.30 1.99 -4.04
N ILE A 98 8.18 3.22 -4.55
CA ILE A 98 8.83 3.62 -5.82
C ILE A 98 10.17 4.24 -5.46
N GLY A 99 11.24 3.71 -6.05
CA GLY A 99 12.59 4.25 -6.05
C GLY A 99 13.21 3.99 -7.41
#